data_AF-A0A9E6B0G3-F1
#
_entry.id   AF-A0A9E6B0G3-F1
#
_cell.length_a   1.000
_cell.length_b   1.000
_cell.length_c   1.000
_cell.angle_alpha   90.00
_cell.angle_beta   90.00
_cell.angle_gamma   90.00
#
_symmetry.space_group_name_H-M   'P 1'
#
loop_
_entity.id
_entity.type
_entity.pdbx_description
1 polymer ?
#
loop_
_entity_poly.entity_id
_entity_poly.type
_entity_poly.pdbx_seq_one_letter_code
_entity_poly.pdbx_strand_id
1 'polypeptide(L)'
;MTRAEDAQQLLAYAARAGNAVSASHRLALNLLADDDGLAAFDLGTAVVSGNLARVRQLLAEDPDSASRPLGDKAWVPLLHACFSRLTDGCDTLAIVEALLRSGADPNASFVDEHKCVVTAITALMAAGEMGPHIWPPHPHGVAIAELLLVAGADPNQSQGLYNTMFQSSDQWLQLFLKHGLTAEHWPTYDSEHMTQVLDFQLAWAIANGRLERAKLLLEHSANSNSTDHYDGQCLHVNAQLVGDRGMVELLVKHGATPHSLQGSQLFTAAILRADREQAKQLIKIHPTYLDDEYPLRQASRLGRTASVALLLELGREPDFADEPGGPLQIASWYGHLDLVKILIEHGCDPAVRHPQRGNTPIGAAQYAGYTEVVDYLAQHTHCVLDVIRAGKLERVTQLLDEDPKRLHQTDKEGDGVLACLPPDPAIAAPLASLLLSRGADPKAKNTNGKTAEDLFLSWGRRDIVKFVAL
;
A
#
# COMPACT_ATOMS: atom_id res chain seq x y z
N MET A 1 -31.65 -18.98 0.59
CA MET A 1 -31.65 -17.77 -0.24
C MET A 1 -32.08 -18.18 -1.64
N THR A 2 -32.62 -17.27 -2.43
CA THR A 2 -32.90 -17.52 -3.84
C THR A 2 -31.63 -17.31 -4.67
N ARG A 3 -31.50 -17.97 -5.82
CA ARG A 3 -30.35 -17.79 -6.72
C ARG A 3 -30.11 -16.33 -7.13
N ALA A 4 -31.18 -15.52 -7.17
CA ALA A 4 -31.07 -14.08 -7.43
C ALA A 4 -30.39 -13.31 -6.27
N GLU A 5 -30.68 -13.69 -5.02
CA GLU A 5 -30.01 -13.12 -3.84
C GLU A 5 -28.53 -13.55 -3.80
N ASP A 6 -28.24 -14.80 -4.15
CA ASP A 6 -26.87 -15.33 -4.21
C ASP A 6 -26.07 -14.64 -5.33
N ALA A 7 -26.69 -14.33 -6.47
CA ALA A 7 -26.08 -13.58 -7.56
C ALA A 7 -25.70 -12.15 -7.12
N GLN A 8 -26.59 -11.45 -6.39
CA GLN A 8 -26.30 -10.14 -5.83
C GLN A 8 -25.14 -10.19 -4.81
N GLN A 9 -25.13 -11.19 -3.93
CA GLN A 9 -24.05 -11.37 -2.96
C GLN A 9 -22.71 -11.67 -3.64
N LEU A 10 -22.72 -12.53 -4.66
CA LEU A 10 -21.52 -12.85 -5.44
C LEU A 10 -20.92 -11.59 -6.06
N LEU A 11 -21.73 -10.73 -6.69
CA LEU A 11 -21.27 -9.45 -7.26
C LEU A 11 -20.68 -8.53 -6.17
N ALA A 12 -21.32 -8.44 -5.01
CA ALA A 12 -20.85 -7.61 -3.90
C ALA A 12 -19.51 -8.11 -3.33
N TYR A 13 -19.35 -9.43 -3.20
CA TYR A 13 -18.14 -10.06 -2.72
C TYR A 13 -16.99 -9.99 -3.74
N ALA A 14 -17.27 -10.24 -5.02
CA ALA A 14 -16.30 -10.11 -6.09
C ALA A 14 -15.72 -8.69 -6.17
N ALA A 15 -16.55 -7.66 -5.99
CA ALA A 15 -16.12 -6.26 -6.00
C ALA A 15 -15.25 -5.85 -4.80
N ARG A 16 -15.15 -6.69 -3.76
CA ARG A 16 -14.32 -6.49 -2.55
C ARG A 16 -13.23 -7.56 -2.42
N ALA A 17 -13.06 -8.40 -3.43
CA ALA A 17 -12.05 -9.45 -3.46
C ALA A 17 -10.67 -8.83 -3.72
N GLY A 18 -10.16 -8.04 -2.77
CA GLY A 18 -8.86 -7.37 -2.87
C GLY A 18 -7.74 -8.36 -3.18
N ASN A 19 -7.70 -9.52 -2.50
CA ASN A 19 -6.81 -10.65 -2.77
C ASN A 19 -7.51 -11.99 -2.46
N ALA A 20 -6.89 -13.13 -2.83
CA ALA A 20 -7.40 -14.48 -2.56
C ALA A 20 -7.62 -14.81 -1.06
N VAL A 21 -7.05 -13.98 -0.18
CA VAL A 21 -7.09 -14.12 1.28
C VAL A 21 -8.13 -13.18 1.92
N SER A 22 -8.85 -12.37 1.14
CA SER A 22 -9.88 -11.48 1.66
C SER A 22 -11.11 -12.29 2.08
N ALA A 23 -11.79 -11.85 3.13
CA ALA A 23 -13.03 -12.50 3.59
C ALA A 23 -14.08 -12.53 2.47
N SER A 24 -14.19 -11.44 1.70
CA SER A 24 -15.09 -11.36 0.56
C SER A 24 -14.73 -12.32 -0.57
N HIS A 25 -13.45 -12.48 -0.91
CA HIS A 25 -13.03 -13.44 -1.93
C HIS A 25 -13.44 -14.88 -1.55
N ARG A 26 -13.19 -15.29 -0.29
CA ARG A 26 -13.61 -16.62 0.20
C ARG A 26 -15.12 -16.81 0.20
N LEU A 27 -15.88 -15.80 0.61
CA LEU A 27 -17.34 -15.87 0.60
C LEU A 27 -17.89 -16.03 -0.83
N ALA A 28 -17.30 -15.35 -1.80
CA ALA A 28 -17.66 -15.53 -3.20
C ALA A 28 -17.38 -16.95 -3.71
N LEU A 29 -16.21 -17.53 -3.39
CA LEU A 29 -15.89 -18.90 -3.78
C LEU A 29 -16.84 -19.94 -3.18
N ASN A 30 -17.26 -19.74 -1.91
CA ASN A 30 -18.24 -20.63 -1.27
C ASN A 30 -19.59 -20.58 -1.99
N LEU A 31 -20.09 -19.40 -2.35
CA LEU A 31 -21.34 -19.27 -3.11
C LEU A 31 -21.28 -20.02 -4.46
N LEU A 32 -20.15 -19.94 -5.16
CA LEU A 32 -19.94 -20.65 -6.42
C LEU A 32 -19.85 -22.17 -6.25
N ALA A 33 -19.28 -22.64 -5.14
CA ALA A 33 -19.20 -24.06 -4.83
C ALA A 33 -20.55 -24.67 -4.38
N ASP A 34 -21.42 -23.85 -3.78
CA ASP A 34 -22.72 -24.29 -3.27
C ASP A 34 -23.83 -24.32 -4.35
N ASP A 35 -23.66 -23.60 -5.47
CA ASP A 35 -24.61 -23.57 -6.60
C ASP A 35 -23.91 -23.58 -7.98
N ASP A 36 -23.83 -24.77 -8.59
CA ASP A 36 -23.24 -25.01 -9.92
C ASP A 36 -23.84 -24.14 -11.05
N GLY A 37 -25.08 -23.64 -10.88
CA GLY A 37 -25.75 -22.79 -11.86
C GLY A 37 -25.45 -21.30 -11.73
N LEU A 38 -24.88 -20.88 -10.61
CA LEU A 38 -24.75 -19.47 -10.25
C LEU A 38 -23.83 -18.72 -11.21
N ALA A 39 -22.71 -19.31 -11.60
CA ALA A 39 -21.73 -18.74 -12.53
C ALA A 39 -22.27 -18.49 -13.96
N ALA A 40 -23.43 -19.04 -14.31
CA ALA A 40 -24.06 -18.87 -15.62
C ALA A 40 -25.44 -18.19 -15.57
N PHE A 41 -25.87 -17.78 -14.37
CA PHE A 41 -27.20 -17.26 -14.09
C PHE A 41 -27.54 -16.01 -14.91
N ASP A 42 -26.67 -14.99 -14.86
CA ASP A 42 -26.81 -13.76 -15.64
C ASP A 42 -25.45 -13.24 -16.16
N LEU A 43 -25.44 -12.09 -16.82
CA LEU A 43 -24.21 -11.50 -17.36
C LEU A 43 -23.23 -11.14 -16.25
N GLY A 44 -23.72 -10.64 -15.12
CA GLY A 44 -22.89 -10.21 -14.00
C GLY A 44 -22.14 -11.38 -13.37
N THR A 45 -22.87 -12.45 -13.04
CA THR A 45 -22.25 -13.65 -12.48
C THR A 45 -21.28 -14.30 -13.47
N ALA A 46 -21.65 -14.36 -14.75
CA ALA A 46 -20.76 -14.87 -15.81
C ALA A 46 -19.47 -14.04 -15.94
N VAL A 47 -19.56 -12.71 -15.84
CA VAL A 47 -18.39 -11.81 -15.87
C VAL A 47 -17.50 -12.03 -14.65
N VAL A 48 -18.03 -11.96 -13.43
CA VAL A 48 -17.18 -12.03 -12.23
C VAL A 48 -16.56 -13.41 -12.03
N SER A 49 -17.23 -14.47 -12.49
CA SER A 49 -16.76 -15.86 -12.44
C SER A 49 -15.90 -16.28 -13.64
N GLY A 50 -15.66 -15.41 -14.63
CA GLY A 50 -14.78 -15.71 -15.76
C GLY A 50 -15.38 -16.62 -16.85
N ASN A 51 -16.70 -16.76 -16.92
CA ASN A 51 -17.38 -17.64 -17.87
C ASN A 51 -17.53 -16.97 -19.26
N LEU A 52 -16.43 -16.88 -20.01
CA LEU A 52 -16.36 -16.22 -21.32
C LEU A 52 -17.40 -16.74 -22.33
N ALA A 53 -17.64 -18.05 -22.37
CA ALA A 53 -18.60 -18.64 -23.30
C ALA A 53 -20.02 -18.11 -23.04
N ARG A 54 -20.41 -18.03 -21.76
CA ARG A 54 -21.71 -17.50 -21.37
C ARG A 54 -21.80 -15.99 -21.58
N VAL A 55 -20.74 -15.24 -21.29
CA VAL A 55 -20.66 -13.80 -21.58
C VAL A 55 -20.92 -13.54 -23.05
N ARG A 56 -20.22 -14.22 -23.96
CA ARG A 56 -20.40 -14.05 -25.41
C ARG A 56 -21.81 -14.39 -25.87
N GLN A 57 -22.40 -15.46 -25.32
CA GLN A 57 -23.78 -15.83 -25.64
C GLN A 57 -24.76 -14.71 -25.23
N LEU A 58 -24.67 -14.24 -23.99
CA LEU A 58 -25.57 -13.22 -23.45
C LEU A 58 -25.44 -11.87 -24.20
N LEU A 59 -24.22 -11.47 -24.54
CA LEU A 59 -23.97 -10.26 -25.31
C LEU A 59 -24.45 -10.37 -26.77
N ALA A 60 -24.47 -11.58 -27.34
CA ALA A 60 -25.05 -11.80 -28.67
C ALA A 60 -26.59 -11.75 -28.66
N GLU A 61 -27.20 -12.16 -27.54
CA GLU A 61 -28.65 -12.09 -27.32
C GLU A 61 -29.12 -10.66 -27.02
N ASP A 62 -28.36 -9.90 -26.22
CA ASP A 62 -28.67 -8.53 -25.79
C ASP A 62 -27.38 -7.68 -25.68
N PRO A 63 -26.91 -7.05 -26.79
CA PRO A 63 -25.70 -6.23 -26.77
C PRO A 63 -25.75 -5.06 -25.78
N ASP A 64 -26.93 -4.45 -25.60
CA ASP A 64 -27.12 -3.31 -24.70
C ASP A 64 -26.88 -3.68 -23.23
N SER A 65 -26.90 -4.98 -22.90
CA SER A 65 -26.54 -5.47 -21.57
C SER A 65 -25.09 -5.15 -21.18
N ALA A 66 -24.19 -4.89 -22.15
CA ALA A 66 -22.80 -4.46 -21.89
C ALA A 66 -22.70 -3.14 -21.13
N SER A 67 -23.72 -2.29 -21.24
CA SER A 67 -23.78 -0.96 -20.60
C SER A 67 -24.87 -0.86 -19.52
N ARG A 68 -25.58 -1.96 -19.23
CA ARG A 68 -26.65 -1.99 -18.23
C ARG A 68 -26.07 -2.18 -16.82
N PRO A 69 -26.41 -1.33 -15.84
CA PRO A 69 -26.00 -1.51 -14.45
C PRO A 69 -26.42 -2.86 -13.85
N LEU A 70 -25.54 -3.44 -13.04
CA LEU A 70 -25.71 -4.73 -12.37
C LEU A 70 -25.53 -4.60 -10.85
N GLY A 71 -26.29 -5.43 -10.11
CA GLY A 71 -26.23 -5.53 -8.65
C GLY A 71 -26.56 -4.23 -7.90
N ASP A 72 -26.42 -4.26 -6.58
CA ASP A 72 -26.80 -3.13 -5.71
C ASP A 72 -25.88 -1.91 -5.87
N LYS A 73 -24.66 -2.13 -6.38
CA LYS A 73 -23.73 -1.04 -6.70
C LYS A 73 -24.07 -0.32 -8.00
N ALA A 74 -24.99 -0.85 -8.80
CA ALA A 74 -25.33 -0.35 -10.13
C ALA A 74 -24.09 -0.13 -11.03
N TRP A 75 -23.12 -1.03 -10.95
CA TRP A 75 -21.92 -0.97 -11.78
C TRP A 75 -22.19 -1.62 -13.14
N VAL A 76 -21.62 -1.07 -14.21
CA VAL A 76 -21.66 -1.73 -15.52
C VAL A 76 -20.77 -2.99 -15.52
N PRO A 77 -21.04 -3.98 -16.39
CA PRO A 77 -20.27 -5.22 -16.48
C PRO A 77 -18.75 -5.02 -16.57
N LEU A 78 -18.30 -3.97 -17.27
CA LEU A 78 -16.88 -3.65 -17.41
C LEU A 78 -16.19 -3.38 -16.06
N LEU A 79 -16.85 -2.65 -15.16
CA LEU A 79 -16.32 -2.39 -13.81
C LEU A 79 -16.23 -3.68 -13.01
N HIS A 80 -17.24 -4.54 -13.10
CA HIS A 80 -17.20 -5.86 -12.46
C HIS A 80 -16.03 -6.72 -12.95
N ALA A 81 -15.77 -6.74 -14.27
CA ALA A 81 -14.65 -7.47 -14.85
C ALA A 81 -13.29 -6.96 -14.32
N CYS A 82 -13.12 -5.64 -14.22
CA CYS A 82 -11.86 -5.03 -13.79
C CYS A 82 -11.62 -5.13 -12.27
N PHE A 83 -12.69 -5.18 -11.45
CA PHE A 83 -12.60 -5.35 -10.00
C PHE A 83 -12.53 -6.79 -9.53
N SER A 84 -13.15 -7.73 -10.26
CA SER A 84 -13.14 -9.14 -9.83
C SER A 84 -11.72 -9.69 -9.82
N ARG A 85 -11.47 -10.61 -8.88
CA ARG A 85 -10.25 -11.43 -8.78
C ARG A 85 -10.59 -12.92 -8.71
N LEU A 86 -11.81 -13.31 -9.08
CA LEU A 86 -12.30 -14.69 -8.98
C LEU A 86 -11.99 -15.53 -10.25
N THR A 87 -11.16 -15.01 -11.15
CA THR A 87 -10.98 -15.52 -12.51
C THR A 87 -9.72 -16.37 -12.71
N ASP A 88 -9.25 -17.08 -11.68
CA ASP A 88 -8.05 -17.93 -11.79
C ASP A 88 -8.18 -18.90 -13.00
N GLY A 89 -7.26 -18.78 -13.96
CA GLY A 89 -7.26 -19.57 -15.20
C GLY A 89 -8.25 -19.15 -16.29
N CYS A 90 -9.03 -18.07 -16.10
CA CYS A 90 -9.97 -17.54 -17.08
C CYS A 90 -9.41 -16.32 -17.82
N ASP A 91 -9.84 -16.12 -19.06
CA ASP A 91 -9.38 -15.02 -19.92
C ASP A 91 -10.21 -13.73 -19.69
N THR A 92 -9.96 -13.02 -18.58
CA THR A 92 -10.60 -11.71 -18.30
C THR A 92 -10.39 -10.72 -19.44
N LEU A 93 -9.23 -10.79 -20.11
CA LEU A 93 -8.92 -9.93 -21.25
C LEU A 93 -9.92 -10.15 -22.40
N ALA A 94 -10.22 -11.40 -22.74
CA ALA A 94 -11.22 -11.73 -23.75
C ALA A 94 -12.65 -11.35 -23.33
N ILE A 95 -12.97 -11.37 -22.03
CA ILE A 95 -14.25 -10.86 -21.52
C ILE A 95 -14.36 -9.35 -21.72
N VAL A 96 -13.32 -8.59 -21.35
CA VAL A 96 -13.28 -7.14 -21.54
C VAL A 96 -13.35 -6.79 -23.03
N GLU A 97 -12.63 -7.53 -23.89
CA GLU A 97 -12.71 -7.36 -25.34
C GLU A 97 -14.14 -7.58 -25.87
N ALA A 98 -14.85 -8.60 -25.38
CA ALA A 98 -16.24 -8.85 -25.76
C ALA A 98 -17.17 -7.72 -25.31
N LEU A 99 -16.99 -7.21 -24.09
CA LEU A 99 -17.78 -6.09 -23.57
C LEU A 99 -17.58 -4.80 -24.39
N LEU A 100 -16.32 -4.46 -24.70
CA LEU A 100 -16.00 -3.28 -25.52
C LEU A 100 -16.57 -3.41 -26.94
N ARG A 101 -16.47 -4.59 -27.56
CA ARG A 101 -17.08 -4.86 -28.89
C ARG A 101 -18.61 -4.71 -28.87
N SER A 102 -19.25 -4.96 -27.73
CA SER A 102 -20.68 -4.78 -27.51
C SER A 102 -21.06 -3.36 -27.05
N GLY A 103 -20.12 -2.41 -27.02
CA GLY A 103 -20.39 -0.99 -26.75
C GLY A 103 -20.25 -0.56 -25.29
N ALA A 104 -19.57 -1.33 -24.45
CA ALA A 104 -19.20 -0.87 -23.11
C ALA A 104 -18.32 0.39 -23.19
N ASP A 105 -18.58 1.38 -22.33
CA ASP A 105 -17.80 2.60 -22.24
C ASP A 105 -16.43 2.33 -21.58
N PRO A 106 -15.29 2.53 -22.28
CA PRO A 106 -13.96 2.31 -21.72
C PRO A 106 -13.63 3.29 -20.57
N ASN A 107 -14.37 4.39 -20.44
CA ASN A 107 -14.27 5.38 -19.35
C ASN A 107 -15.23 5.10 -18.19
N ALA A 108 -15.85 3.92 -18.14
CA ALA A 108 -16.73 3.54 -17.04
C ALA A 108 -16.05 3.78 -15.68
N SER A 109 -16.79 4.44 -14.78
CA SER A 109 -16.31 4.86 -13.47
C SER A 109 -17.43 4.88 -12.45
N PHE A 110 -17.06 4.96 -11.17
CA PHE A 110 -17.98 5.26 -10.07
C PHE A 110 -17.28 6.18 -9.06
N VAL A 111 -18.06 6.79 -8.18
CA VAL A 111 -17.53 7.58 -7.06
C VAL A 111 -17.56 6.73 -5.81
N ASP A 112 -16.41 6.58 -5.14
CA ASP A 112 -16.32 5.81 -3.90
C ASP A 112 -16.77 6.61 -2.67
N GLU A 113 -16.70 5.98 -1.50
CA GLU A 113 -17.08 6.59 -0.22
C GLU A 113 -16.20 7.79 0.19
N HIS A 114 -15.01 7.91 -0.41
CA HIS A 114 -14.08 9.02 -0.21
C HIS A 114 -14.25 10.13 -1.26
N LYS A 115 -15.28 10.04 -2.10
CA LYS A 115 -15.55 10.97 -3.21
C LYS A 115 -14.48 10.91 -4.31
N CYS A 116 -13.69 9.84 -4.37
CA CYS A 116 -12.74 9.63 -5.45
C CYS A 116 -13.44 9.02 -6.66
N VAL A 117 -13.14 9.54 -7.85
CA VAL A 117 -13.57 8.92 -9.11
C VAL A 117 -12.66 7.71 -9.37
N VAL A 118 -13.27 6.52 -9.42
CA VAL A 118 -12.58 5.26 -9.64
C VAL A 118 -13.01 4.67 -10.97
N THR A 119 -12.07 4.56 -11.90
CA THR A 119 -12.29 4.05 -13.26
C THR A 119 -12.02 2.55 -13.37
N ALA A 120 -12.40 1.96 -14.50
CA ALA A 120 -12.00 0.61 -14.87
C ALA A 120 -10.47 0.40 -14.81
N ILE A 121 -9.66 1.34 -15.30
CA ILE A 121 -8.20 1.25 -15.25
C ILE A 121 -7.69 1.31 -13.79
N THR A 122 -8.21 2.23 -12.98
CA THR A 122 -7.83 2.34 -11.55
C THR A 122 -8.08 1.02 -10.81
N ALA A 123 -9.15 0.30 -11.15
CA ALA A 123 -9.45 -1.02 -10.60
C ALA A 123 -8.42 -2.10 -10.95
N LEU A 124 -7.90 -2.07 -12.19
CA LEU A 124 -6.93 -3.03 -12.69
C LEU A 124 -5.58 -2.86 -12.02
N MET A 125 -5.18 -1.61 -11.81
CA MET A 125 -3.95 -1.29 -11.09
C MET A 125 -3.99 -1.82 -9.66
N ALA A 126 -5.18 -1.75 -9.03
CA ALA A 126 -5.33 -1.90 -7.60
C ALA A 126 -4.23 -1.10 -6.86
N ALA A 127 -3.83 -1.51 -5.66
CA ALA A 127 -2.77 -0.87 -4.89
C ALA A 127 -2.97 0.66 -4.74
N GLY A 128 -3.65 1.07 -3.67
CA GLY A 128 -3.62 2.47 -3.20
C GLY A 128 -2.53 2.67 -2.15
N GLU A 129 -2.75 3.60 -1.23
CA GLU A 129 -1.93 3.80 -0.02
C GLU A 129 -1.84 2.53 0.85
N MET A 130 -2.74 1.58 0.61
CA MET A 130 -2.78 0.29 1.29
C MET A 130 -1.80 -0.78 0.74
N GLY A 131 -1.14 -0.50 -0.38
CA GLY A 131 -0.15 -1.37 -0.99
C GLY A 131 -0.71 -2.63 -1.68
N PRO A 132 0.14 -3.31 -2.48
CA PRO A 132 -0.26 -4.43 -3.31
C PRO A 132 -0.52 -5.72 -2.51
N HIS A 133 -0.10 -5.83 -1.25
CA HIS A 133 -0.39 -7.01 -0.42
C HIS A 133 -1.86 -7.05 0.00
N ILE A 134 -2.45 -5.89 0.25
CA ILE A 134 -3.86 -5.75 0.65
C ILE A 134 -4.76 -5.71 -0.59
N TRP A 135 -4.35 -4.96 -1.60
CA TRP A 135 -5.06 -4.79 -2.87
C TRP A 135 -4.14 -5.10 -4.06
N PRO A 136 -3.86 -6.37 -4.37
CA PRO A 136 -3.02 -6.74 -5.50
C PRO A 136 -3.57 -6.29 -6.85
N PRO A 137 -2.67 -5.88 -7.77
CA PRO A 137 -3.02 -5.58 -9.14
C PRO A 137 -3.72 -6.77 -9.80
N HIS A 138 -4.60 -6.49 -10.75
CA HIS A 138 -5.18 -7.52 -11.59
C HIS A 138 -4.05 -8.22 -12.37
N PRO A 139 -3.99 -9.58 -12.42
CA PRO A 139 -2.89 -10.31 -13.07
C PRO A 139 -2.66 -9.92 -14.54
N HIS A 140 -3.74 -9.63 -15.26
CA HIS A 140 -3.73 -9.14 -16.65
C HIS A 140 -3.92 -7.62 -16.76
N GLY A 141 -3.71 -6.87 -15.67
CA GLY A 141 -4.11 -5.47 -15.55
C GLY A 141 -3.53 -4.56 -16.64
N VAL A 142 -2.23 -4.72 -16.95
CA VAL A 142 -1.55 -3.89 -17.97
C VAL A 142 -2.12 -4.16 -19.38
N ALA A 143 -2.34 -5.42 -19.73
CA ALA A 143 -2.88 -5.79 -21.05
C ALA A 143 -4.33 -5.30 -21.22
N ILE A 144 -5.14 -5.42 -20.17
CA ILE A 144 -6.52 -4.92 -20.18
C ILE A 144 -6.54 -3.39 -20.23
N ALA A 145 -5.65 -2.72 -19.50
CA ALA A 145 -5.56 -1.27 -19.54
C ALA A 145 -5.10 -0.74 -20.90
N GLU A 146 -4.14 -1.41 -21.56
CA GLU A 146 -3.76 -1.09 -22.93
C GLU A 146 -4.95 -1.23 -23.89
N LEU A 147 -5.74 -2.30 -23.76
CA LEU A 147 -6.97 -2.48 -24.53
C LEU A 147 -7.98 -1.34 -24.30
N LEU A 148 -8.17 -0.91 -23.06
CA LEU A 148 -9.06 0.20 -22.71
C LEU A 148 -8.57 1.53 -23.28
N LEU A 149 -7.27 1.82 -23.18
CA LEU A 149 -6.67 3.04 -23.74
C LEU A 149 -6.76 3.07 -25.27
N VAL A 150 -6.54 1.94 -25.96
CA VAL A 150 -6.77 1.82 -27.41
C VAL A 150 -8.25 2.02 -27.76
N ALA A 151 -9.17 1.59 -26.90
CA ALA A 151 -10.61 1.79 -27.07
C ALA A 151 -11.08 3.22 -26.76
N GLY A 152 -10.20 4.11 -26.26
CA GLY A 152 -10.52 5.51 -25.97
C GLY A 152 -10.73 5.84 -24.49
N ALA A 153 -10.23 5.01 -23.58
CA ALA A 153 -10.10 5.42 -22.18
C ALA A 153 -9.14 6.61 -22.05
N ASP A 154 -9.47 7.57 -21.19
CA ASP A 154 -8.63 8.73 -20.89
C ASP A 154 -7.33 8.26 -20.20
N PRO A 155 -6.12 8.61 -20.67
CA PRO A 155 -4.88 8.29 -19.95
C PRO A 155 -4.72 9.09 -18.64
N ASN A 156 -5.47 10.19 -18.44
CA ASN A 156 -5.48 10.99 -17.21
C ASN A 156 -6.30 10.32 -16.10
N GLN A 157 -5.72 9.27 -15.56
CA GLN A 157 -6.35 8.42 -14.54
C GLN A 157 -6.01 8.93 -13.14
N SER A 158 -6.43 10.13 -12.73
CA SER A 158 -5.94 10.83 -11.51
C SER A 158 -5.60 9.95 -10.30
N GLN A 159 -6.57 9.17 -9.79
CA GLN A 159 -6.33 8.27 -8.67
C GLN A 159 -5.36 7.13 -9.03
N GLY A 160 -5.49 6.56 -10.22
CA GLY A 160 -4.53 5.60 -10.77
C GLY A 160 -3.11 6.19 -10.89
N LEU A 161 -2.96 7.39 -11.43
CA LEU A 161 -1.69 8.13 -11.55
C LEU A 161 -1.07 8.38 -10.17
N TYR A 162 -1.85 8.84 -9.21
CA TYR A 162 -1.42 8.95 -7.81
C TYR A 162 -0.90 7.60 -7.28
N ASN A 163 -1.67 6.53 -7.49
CA ASN A 163 -1.30 5.18 -7.07
C ASN A 163 -0.01 4.67 -7.72
N THR A 164 0.31 5.07 -8.97
CA THR A 164 1.56 4.65 -9.63
C THR A 164 2.82 5.09 -8.90
N MET A 165 2.76 6.13 -8.05
CA MET A 165 3.92 6.63 -7.33
C MET A 165 4.36 5.63 -6.26
N PHE A 166 3.42 4.96 -5.59
CA PHE A 166 3.74 3.99 -4.53
C PHE A 166 4.25 2.65 -5.07
N GLN A 167 4.30 2.47 -6.38
CA GLN A 167 4.81 1.26 -7.01
C GLN A 167 6.31 1.37 -7.31
N SER A 168 7.00 0.23 -7.24
CA SER A 168 8.42 0.14 -7.60
C SER A 168 8.66 0.26 -9.11
N SER A 169 7.69 -0.17 -9.93
CA SER A 169 7.74 -0.12 -11.39
C SER A 169 7.07 1.14 -11.93
N ASP A 170 7.65 1.72 -12.99
CA ASP A 170 7.07 2.85 -13.73
C ASP A 170 6.19 2.39 -14.92
N GLN A 171 5.92 1.09 -15.06
CA GLN A 171 5.19 0.51 -16.21
C GLN A 171 3.83 1.18 -16.48
N TRP A 172 3.06 1.46 -15.43
CA TRP A 172 1.78 2.15 -15.56
C TRP A 172 1.92 3.59 -16.04
N LEU A 173 2.89 4.33 -15.48
CA LEU A 173 3.19 5.69 -15.91
C LEU A 173 3.63 5.71 -17.39
N GLN A 174 4.51 4.79 -17.79
CA GLN A 174 4.93 4.62 -19.18
C GLN A 174 3.76 4.30 -20.12
N LEU A 175 2.82 3.45 -19.67
CA LEU A 175 1.62 3.13 -20.44
C LEU A 175 0.76 4.39 -20.65
N PHE A 176 0.50 5.18 -19.61
CA PHE A 176 -0.29 6.41 -19.74
C PHE A 176 0.39 7.45 -20.63
N LEU A 177 1.71 7.63 -20.48
CA LEU A 177 2.50 8.53 -21.34
C LEU A 177 2.48 8.09 -22.81
N LYS A 178 2.58 6.78 -23.09
CA LYS A 178 2.46 6.21 -24.44
C LYS A 178 1.10 6.53 -25.08
N HIS A 179 0.05 6.61 -24.28
CA HIS A 179 -1.32 6.85 -24.73
C HIS A 179 -1.77 8.31 -24.60
N GLY A 180 -0.84 9.26 -24.42
CA GLY A 180 -1.11 10.69 -24.56
C GLY A 180 -1.25 11.47 -23.25
N LEU A 181 -0.89 10.89 -22.09
CA LEU A 181 -0.75 11.68 -20.87
C LEU A 181 0.33 12.77 -21.05
N THR A 182 -0.02 14.00 -20.71
CA THR A 182 0.87 15.17 -20.76
C THR A 182 0.73 16.01 -19.48
N ALA A 183 1.65 16.96 -19.26
CA ALA A 183 1.59 17.89 -18.13
C ALA A 183 0.35 18.81 -18.13
N GLU A 184 -0.26 19.05 -19.30
CA GLU A 184 -1.46 19.89 -19.43
C GLU A 184 -2.72 19.23 -18.83
N HIS A 185 -2.68 17.91 -18.57
CA HIS A 185 -3.79 17.20 -17.97
C HIS A 185 -3.92 17.56 -16.48
N TRP A 186 -5.10 18.05 -16.12
CA TRP A 186 -5.42 18.40 -14.74
C TRP A 186 -5.94 17.20 -13.96
N PRO A 187 -5.50 16.99 -12.71
CA PRO A 187 -6.10 15.99 -11.85
C PRO A 187 -7.62 16.23 -11.73
N THR A 188 -8.39 15.17 -11.86
CA THR A 188 -9.86 15.13 -11.67
C THR A 188 -10.26 15.20 -10.19
N TYR A 189 -9.31 15.20 -9.26
CA TYR A 189 -9.53 15.27 -7.82
C TYR A 189 -8.99 16.62 -7.31
N ASP A 190 -9.92 17.46 -6.83
CA ASP A 190 -9.71 18.83 -6.36
C ASP A 190 -8.92 19.75 -7.31
N SER A 191 -9.67 20.30 -8.26
CA SER A 191 -9.23 21.31 -9.22
C SER A 191 -8.87 22.66 -8.56
N GLU A 192 -9.12 22.89 -7.28
CA GLU A 192 -8.88 24.23 -6.72
C GLU A 192 -7.44 24.42 -6.22
N HIS A 193 -6.67 23.34 -5.97
CA HIS A 193 -5.39 23.43 -5.25
C HIS A 193 -4.23 22.55 -5.75
N MET A 194 -4.43 21.63 -6.70
CA MET A 194 -3.33 20.76 -7.16
C MET A 194 -2.46 21.40 -8.26
N THR A 195 -1.14 21.19 -8.17
CA THR A 195 -0.21 21.37 -9.30
C THR A 195 -0.55 20.38 -10.41
N GLN A 196 -0.12 20.66 -11.66
CA GLN A 196 -0.28 19.72 -12.79
C GLN A 196 0.16 18.30 -12.42
N VAL A 197 -0.51 17.27 -12.96
CA VAL A 197 -0.34 15.89 -12.49
C VAL A 197 1.10 15.38 -12.60
N LEU A 198 1.82 15.76 -13.67
CA LEU A 198 3.21 15.37 -13.86
C LEU A 198 4.18 16.13 -12.93
N ASP A 199 3.87 17.39 -12.61
CA ASP A 199 4.65 18.20 -11.66
C ASP A 199 4.56 17.63 -10.25
N PHE A 200 3.35 17.25 -9.84
CA PHE A 200 3.11 16.59 -8.56
C PHE A 200 3.90 15.28 -8.45
N GLN A 201 3.85 14.45 -9.50
CA GLN A 201 4.63 13.22 -9.54
C GLN A 201 6.14 13.47 -9.58
N LEU A 202 6.59 14.57 -10.21
CA LEU A 202 7.99 14.94 -10.26
C LEU A 202 8.48 15.34 -8.87
N ALA A 203 7.69 16.14 -8.12
CA ALA A 203 7.97 16.48 -6.74
C ALA A 203 8.15 15.24 -5.87
N TRP A 204 7.21 14.29 -5.97
CA TRP A 204 7.28 13.02 -5.26
C TRP A 204 8.51 12.19 -5.68
N ALA A 205 8.82 12.12 -6.97
CA ALA A 205 9.99 11.38 -7.47
C ALA A 205 11.30 11.96 -6.93
N ILE A 206 11.41 13.29 -6.86
CA ILE A 206 12.56 13.99 -6.26
C ILE A 206 12.67 13.66 -4.78
N ALA A 207 11.57 13.82 -4.03
CA ALA A 207 11.54 13.49 -2.62
C ALA A 207 12.02 12.05 -2.41
N ASN A 208 11.57 11.08 -3.22
CA ASN A 208 11.90 9.66 -3.05
C ASN A 208 13.17 9.19 -3.76
N GLY A 209 14.00 10.10 -4.30
CA GLY A 209 15.26 9.74 -4.96
C GLY A 209 15.05 8.84 -6.20
N ARG A 210 13.91 8.96 -6.88
CA ARG A 210 13.53 8.14 -8.03
C ARG A 210 14.02 8.78 -9.33
N LEU A 211 15.34 8.76 -9.55
CA LEU A 211 16.00 9.45 -10.67
C LEU A 211 15.43 9.08 -12.05
N GLU A 212 15.27 7.78 -12.34
CA GLU A 212 14.74 7.34 -13.64
C GLU A 212 13.29 7.77 -13.86
N ARG A 213 12.47 7.77 -12.80
CA ARG A 213 11.10 8.27 -12.87
C ARG A 213 11.06 9.78 -13.11
N ALA A 214 11.89 10.54 -12.40
CA ALA A 214 12.01 11.98 -12.60
C ALA A 214 12.45 12.31 -14.03
N LYS A 215 13.40 11.54 -14.58
CA LYS A 215 13.83 11.66 -15.98
C LYS A 215 12.67 11.41 -16.95
N LEU A 216 11.93 10.32 -16.76
CA LEU A 216 10.75 10.01 -17.57
C LEU A 216 9.72 11.15 -17.53
N LEU A 217 9.42 11.70 -16.36
CA LEU A 217 8.47 12.81 -16.20
C LEU A 217 8.95 14.09 -16.93
N LEU A 218 10.23 14.43 -16.80
CA LEU A 218 10.83 15.60 -17.45
C LEU A 218 10.89 15.46 -18.99
N GLU A 219 11.17 14.26 -19.50
CA GLU A 219 11.12 13.94 -20.93
C GLU A 219 9.69 14.08 -21.50
N HIS A 220 8.68 14.02 -20.65
CA HIS A 220 7.26 14.19 -20.98
C HIS A 220 6.66 15.52 -20.47
N SER A 221 7.48 16.57 -20.41
CA SER A 221 7.06 17.96 -20.16
C SER A 221 6.64 18.31 -18.72
N ALA A 222 7.00 17.51 -17.71
CA ALA A 222 6.92 17.97 -16.33
C ALA A 222 7.78 19.23 -16.13
N ASN A 223 7.27 20.22 -15.40
CA ASN A 223 7.94 21.50 -15.22
C ASN A 223 9.06 21.41 -14.18
N SER A 224 10.30 21.52 -14.66
CA SER A 224 11.51 21.50 -13.83
C SER A 224 11.64 22.69 -12.86
N ASN A 225 10.87 23.77 -13.08
CA ASN A 225 10.77 24.95 -12.21
C ASN A 225 9.53 24.94 -11.31
N SER A 226 8.77 23.84 -11.26
CA SER A 226 7.60 23.74 -10.40
C SER A 226 7.99 23.78 -8.91
N THR A 227 6.97 23.79 -8.06
CA THR A 227 7.11 23.73 -6.60
C THR A 227 6.46 22.46 -6.08
N ASP A 228 6.98 21.94 -4.98
CA ASP A 228 6.29 20.88 -4.26
C ASP A 228 4.96 21.39 -3.70
N HIS A 229 3.93 20.56 -3.80
CA HIS A 229 2.56 20.93 -3.45
C HIS A 229 2.37 21.13 -1.94
N TYR A 230 3.12 20.42 -1.10
CA TYR A 230 2.93 20.42 0.35
C TYR A 230 3.74 21.52 1.04
N ASP A 231 4.99 21.71 0.64
CA ASP A 231 5.88 22.69 1.29
C ASP A 231 6.04 24.00 0.49
N GLY A 232 5.60 24.03 -0.78
CA GLY A 232 5.73 25.19 -1.68
C GLY A 232 7.17 25.50 -2.13
N GLN A 233 8.15 24.66 -1.77
CA GLN A 233 9.55 24.82 -2.09
C GLN A 233 9.79 24.45 -3.57
N CYS A 234 10.65 25.20 -4.25
CA CYS A 234 11.02 24.87 -5.62
C CYS A 234 11.74 23.51 -5.70
N LEU A 235 11.44 22.75 -6.75
CA LEU A 235 11.93 21.38 -6.92
C LEU A 235 13.46 21.27 -7.00
N HIS A 236 14.14 22.31 -7.49
CA HIS A 236 15.61 22.38 -7.47
C HIS A 236 16.18 22.45 -6.04
N VAL A 237 15.51 23.13 -5.10
CA VAL A 237 15.93 23.12 -3.69
C VAL A 237 15.66 21.74 -3.07
N ASN A 238 14.49 21.15 -3.31
CA ASN A 238 14.16 19.82 -2.79
C ASN A 238 15.16 18.75 -3.28
N ALA A 239 15.58 18.79 -4.55
CA ALA A 239 16.62 17.91 -5.09
C ALA A 239 17.98 18.04 -4.36
N GLN A 240 18.35 19.25 -3.95
CA GLN A 240 19.56 19.47 -3.17
C GLN A 240 19.40 19.00 -1.71
N LEU A 241 18.21 19.21 -1.13
CA LEU A 241 17.91 18.81 0.24
C LEU A 241 17.91 17.29 0.37
N VAL A 242 17.37 16.55 -0.60
CA VAL A 242 17.50 15.09 -0.63
C VAL A 242 18.93 14.62 -0.91
N GLY A 243 19.87 15.51 -1.22
CA GLY A 243 21.28 15.20 -1.44
C GLY A 243 21.54 14.31 -2.66
N ASP A 244 20.70 14.39 -3.70
CA ASP A 244 20.86 13.65 -4.95
C ASP A 244 21.46 14.56 -6.03
N ARG A 245 22.77 14.45 -6.23
CA ARG A 245 23.49 15.26 -7.23
C ARG A 245 23.00 14.97 -8.66
N GLY A 246 22.68 13.72 -8.97
CA GLY A 246 22.17 13.35 -10.29
C GLY A 246 20.82 14.00 -10.56
N MET A 247 19.95 14.07 -9.56
CA MET A 247 18.65 14.75 -9.65
C MET A 247 18.81 16.25 -9.89
N VAL A 248 19.74 16.91 -9.18
CA VAL A 248 20.03 18.34 -9.37
C VAL A 248 20.52 18.61 -10.79
N GLU A 249 21.48 17.83 -11.28
CA GLU A 249 22.01 17.95 -12.64
C GLU A 249 20.92 17.68 -13.70
N LEU A 250 20.06 16.70 -13.46
CA LEU A 250 18.93 16.36 -14.33
C LEU A 250 17.92 17.51 -14.43
N LEU A 251 17.58 18.16 -13.32
CA LEU A 251 16.67 19.31 -13.30
C LEU A 251 17.25 20.50 -14.08
N VAL A 252 18.53 20.83 -13.84
CA VAL A 252 19.21 21.91 -14.56
C VAL A 252 19.28 21.62 -16.06
N LYS A 253 19.56 20.37 -16.45
CA LYS A 253 19.54 19.94 -17.85
C LYS A 253 18.18 20.18 -18.53
N HIS A 254 17.09 20.08 -17.78
CA HIS A 254 15.73 20.35 -18.24
C HIS A 254 15.26 21.79 -17.94
N GLY A 255 16.19 22.73 -17.72
CA GLY A 255 15.88 24.16 -17.62
C GLY A 255 15.47 24.66 -16.23
N ALA A 256 15.69 23.90 -15.17
CA ALA A 256 15.46 24.39 -13.81
C ALA A 256 16.41 25.55 -13.48
N THR A 257 15.87 26.60 -12.87
CA THR A 257 16.65 27.73 -12.39
C THR A 257 17.44 27.31 -11.14
N PRO A 258 18.78 27.44 -11.12
CA PRO A 258 19.57 27.07 -9.95
C PRO A 258 19.30 27.98 -8.75
N HIS A 259 19.09 27.37 -7.59
CA HIS A 259 18.87 28.06 -6.31
C HIS A 259 19.94 27.67 -5.29
N SER A 260 20.50 28.65 -4.60
CA SER A 260 21.48 28.43 -3.52
C SER A 260 20.78 28.13 -2.20
N LEU A 261 21.28 27.11 -1.48
CA LEU A 261 20.84 26.79 -0.12
C LEU A 261 21.38 27.81 0.90
N GLN A 262 20.63 28.04 1.98
CA GLN A 262 21.02 28.93 3.07
C GLN A 262 20.74 28.32 4.44
N GLY A 263 21.48 28.72 5.47
CA GLY A 263 21.22 28.35 6.86
C GLY A 263 21.11 26.83 7.11
N SER A 264 20.03 26.40 7.75
CA SER A 264 19.77 24.98 8.08
C SER A 264 19.62 24.08 6.84
N GLN A 265 19.28 24.64 5.67
CA GLN A 265 19.23 23.88 4.42
C GLN A 265 20.62 23.42 3.97
N LEU A 266 21.67 24.24 4.18
CA LEU A 266 23.04 23.83 3.90
C LEU A 266 23.46 22.66 4.79
N PHE A 267 23.08 22.71 6.08
CA PHE A 267 23.35 21.63 7.01
C PHE A 267 22.62 20.35 6.59
N THR A 268 21.33 20.44 6.28
CA THR A 268 20.52 19.33 5.78
C THR A 268 21.16 18.67 4.55
N ALA A 269 21.53 19.47 3.55
CA ALA A 269 22.16 18.96 2.34
C ALA A 269 23.55 18.36 2.60
N ALA A 270 24.32 18.90 3.55
CA ALA A 270 25.61 18.32 3.96
C ALA A 270 25.42 16.94 4.60
N ILE A 271 24.46 16.81 5.51
CA ILE A 271 24.09 15.55 6.15
C ILE A 271 23.66 14.52 5.12
N LEU A 272 22.73 14.87 4.22
CA LEU A 272 22.22 13.91 3.24
C LEU A 272 23.25 13.53 2.17
N ARG A 273 24.28 14.35 1.93
CA ARG A 273 25.47 13.98 1.14
C ARG A 273 26.56 13.25 1.94
N ALA A 274 26.35 13.05 3.25
CA ALA A 274 27.34 12.53 4.19
C ALA A 274 28.66 13.33 4.21
N ASP A 275 28.57 14.65 3.97
CA ASP A 275 29.68 15.60 4.00
C ASP A 275 30.03 15.96 5.44
N ARG A 276 30.89 15.12 6.06
CA ARG A 276 31.28 15.23 7.48
C ARG A 276 31.92 16.57 7.82
N GLU A 277 32.80 17.06 6.95
CA GLU A 277 33.56 18.29 7.21
C GLU A 277 32.63 19.50 7.20
N GLN A 278 31.77 19.62 6.19
CA GLN A 278 30.80 20.72 6.11
C GLN A 278 29.79 20.65 7.28
N ALA A 279 29.28 19.45 7.60
CA ALA A 279 28.35 19.29 8.72
C ALA A 279 28.97 19.73 10.06
N LYS A 280 30.20 19.29 10.37
CA LYS A 280 30.94 19.68 11.59
C LYS A 280 31.20 21.18 11.68
N GLN A 281 31.54 21.82 10.56
CA GLN A 281 31.74 23.27 10.52
C GLN A 281 30.44 24.03 10.81
N LEU A 282 29.33 23.59 10.23
CA LEU A 282 28.03 24.25 10.39
C LEU A 282 27.50 24.14 11.81
N ILE A 283 27.54 22.96 12.44
CA ILE A 283 27.04 22.78 13.81
C ILE A 283 27.90 23.51 14.85
N LYS A 284 29.19 23.76 14.56
CA LYS A 284 30.05 24.53 15.46
C LYS A 284 29.59 25.99 15.58
N ILE A 285 29.02 26.54 14.51
CA ILE A 285 28.51 27.92 14.45
C ILE A 285 27.04 27.94 14.89
N HIS A 286 26.25 26.95 14.46
CA HIS A 286 24.81 26.84 14.71
C HIS A 286 24.44 25.47 15.28
N PRO A 287 24.69 25.21 16.59
CA PRO A 287 24.42 23.92 17.21
C PRO A 287 22.96 23.48 17.11
N THR A 288 22.02 24.43 17.13
CA THR A 288 20.58 24.18 17.07
C THR A 288 20.11 23.60 15.74
N TYR A 289 20.96 23.54 14.71
CA TYR A 289 20.63 22.81 13.47
C TYR A 289 20.47 21.30 13.70
N LEU A 290 21.02 20.76 14.79
CA LEU A 290 20.79 19.37 15.19
C LEU A 290 19.40 19.13 15.75
N ASP A 291 18.68 20.16 16.19
CA ASP A 291 17.33 20.02 16.75
C ASP A 291 16.29 19.73 15.66
N ASP A 292 16.58 20.11 14.40
CA ASP A 292 15.69 19.90 13.26
C ASP A 292 15.60 18.41 12.90
N GLU A 293 14.40 17.83 12.96
CA GLU A 293 14.16 16.41 12.66
C GLU A 293 14.23 16.06 11.17
N TYR A 294 14.11 17.06 10.28
CA TYR A 294 14.04 16.85 8.85
C TYR A 294 15.21 16.02 8.30
N PRO A 295 16.50 16.30 8.60
CA PRO A 295 17.61 15.52 8.07
C PRO A 295 17.56 14.04 8.47
N LEU A 296 17.23 13.73 9.74
CA LEU A 296 17.14 12.35 10.22
C LEU A 296 15.95 11.62 9.60
N ARG A 297 14.79 12.30 9.51
CA ARG A 297 13.58 11.77 8.87
C ARG A 297 13.82 11.43 7.40
N GLN A 298 14.42 12.36 6.65
CA GLN A 298 14.70 12.14 5.24
C GLN A 298 15.79 11.10 5.00
N ALA A 299 16.87 11.10 5.80
CA ALA A 299 17.89 10.05 5.74
C ALA A 299 17.28 8.67 6.01
N SER A 300 16.35 8.59 6.96
CA SER A 300 15.69 7.33 7.32
C SER A 300 14.76 6.83 6.22
N ARG A 301 13.98 7.72 5.62
CA ARG A 301 13.10 7.42 4.49
C ARG A 301 13.88 6.92 3.27
N LEU A 302 15.02 7.54 2.99
CA LEU A 302 15.89 7.20 1.86
C LEU A 302 16.89 6.07 2.15
N GLY A 303 16.93 5.53 3.37
CA GLY A 303 17.84 4.45 3.75
C GLY A 303 19.32 4.86 3.78
N ARG A 304 19.62 6.15 3.96
CA ARG A 304 21.00 6.68 3.93
C ARG A 304 21.73 6.44 5.24
N THR A 305 22.23 5.23 5.42
CA THR A 305 22.96 4.79 6.63
C THR A 305 24.12 5.71 7.00
N ALA A 306 24.91 6.17 6.03
CA ALA A 306 26.03 7.09 6.27
C ALA A 306 25.58 8.47 6.80
N SER A 307 24.43 8.96 6.34
CA SER A 307 23.83 10.21 6.80
C SER A 307 23.29 10.09 8.23
N VAL A 308 22.61 8.99 8.53
CA VAL A 308 22.14 8.70 9.89
C VAL A 308 23.33 8.55 10.85
N ALA A 309 24.33 7.76 10.49
CA ALA A 309 25.53 7.60 11.31
C ALA A 309 26.24 8.93 11.59
N LEU A 310 26.30 9.84 10.60
CA LEU A 310 26.85 11.17 10.79
C LEU A 310 26.02 12.01 11.77
N LEU A 311 24.69 12.00 11.68
CA LEU A 311 23.84 12.71 12.65
C LEU A 311 24.08 12.22 14.08
N LEU A 312 24.14 10.89 14.27
CA LEU A 312 24.41 10.27 15.57
C LEU A 312 25.81 10.63 16.09
N GLU A 313 26.84 10.64 15.22
CA GLU A 313 28.20 11.10 15.55
C GLU A 313 28.22 12.56 16.04
N LEU A 314 27.34 13.41 15.48
CA LEU A 314 27.22 14.81 15.86
C LEU A 314 26.38 15.04 17.14
N GLY A 315 25.91 13.97 17.78
CA GLY A 315 25.17 14.04 19.04
C GLY A 315 23.66 14.17 18.89
N ARG A 316 23.11 13.90 17.70
CA ARG A 316 21.66 13.83 17.50
C ARG A 316 21.10 12.58 18.20
N GLU A 317 20.00 12.75 18.94
CA GLU A 317 19.24 11.61 19.46
C GLU A 317 18.67 10.75 18.32
N PRO A 318 18.76 9.41 18.41
CA PRO A 318 18.38 8.49 17.35
C PRO A 318 16.87 8.33 17.18
N ASP A 319 16.07 8.85 18.11
CA ASP A 319 14.63 8.71 18.14
C ASP A 319 13.93 10.07 18.23
N PHE A 320 12.72 10.12 17.69
CA PHE A 320 11.76 11.23 17.84
C PHE A 320 10.35 10.70 17.59
N ALA A 321 9.34 11.36 18.15
CA ALA A 321 7.95 10.93 18.05
C ALA A 321 7.08 11.99 17.35
N ASP A 322 7.09 11.98 16.02
CA ASP A 322 6.27 12.86 15.18
C ASP A 322 5.61 12.07 14.03
N GLU A 323 4.63 12.66 13.34
CA GLU A 323 4.13 12.14 12.07
C GLU A 323 5.18 12.30 10.97
N PRO A 324 5.49 11.27 10.16
CA PRO A 324 4.76 10.01 9.94
C PRO A 324 5.27 8.80 10.78
N GLY A 325 6.06 9.04 11.82
CA GLY A 325 6.68 8.05 12.68
C GLY A 325 8.14 8.42 13.02
N GLY A 326 8.69 7.77 14.05
CA GLY A 326 10.11 7.89 14.39
C GLY A 326 11.02 7.20 13.36
N PRO A 327 12.34 7.41 13.43
CA PRO A 327 13.31 6.88 12.47
C PRO A 327 13.20 5.38 12.26
N LEU A 328 13.00 4.61 13.33
CA LEU A 328 12.91 3.16 13.27
C LEU A 328 11.63 2.69 12.56
N GLN A 329 10.48 3.32 12.81
CA GLN A 329 9.25 3.00 12.06
C GLN A 329 9.41 3.36 10.59
N ILE A 330 9.99 4.53 10.27
CA ILE A 330 10.23 4.95 8.89
C ILE A 330 11.14 3.94 8.18
N ALA A 331 12.30 3.63 8.75
CA ALA A 331 13.23 2.65 8.17
C ALA A 331 12.58 1.28 7.95
N SER A 332 11.71 0.87 8.88
CA SER A 332 10.98 -0.40 8.79
C SER A 332 9.90 -0.39 7.70
N TRP A 333 9.16 0.72 7.57
CA TRP A 333 8.15 0.92 6.54
C TRP A 333 8.73 0.91 5.12
N TYR A 334 9.97 1.40 4.95
CA TYR A 334 10.65 1.43 3.66
C TYR A 334 11.59 0.23 3.43
N GLY A 335 11.68 -0.70 4.38
CA GLY A 335 12.44 -1.95 4.20
C GLY A 335 13.95 -1.83 4.33
N HIS A 336 14.45 -0.75 4.94
CA HIS A 336 15.89 -0.47 5.05
C HIS A 336 16.54 -1.26 6.19
N LEU A 337 16.72 -2.57 5.99
CA LEU A 337 17.23 -3.50 7.02
C LEU A 337 18.53 -3.03 7.67
N ASP A 338 19.50 -2.56 6.89
CA ASP A 338 20.79 -2.13 7.44
C ASP A 338 20.67 -0.86 8.29
N LEU A 339 19.72 0.02 7.95
CA LEU A 339 19.42 1.17 8.78
C LEU A 339 18.67 0.77 10.06
N VAL A 340 17.73 -0.19 9.97
CA VAL A 340 17.03 -0.75 11.13
C VAL A 340 18.05 -1.31 12.14
N LYS A 341 19.07 -2.05 11.68
CA LYS A 341 20.16 -2.55 12.52
C LYS A 341 20.88 -1.40 13.26
N ILE A 342 21.31 -0.38 12.52
CA ILE A 342 22.01 0.79 13.09
C ILE A 342 21.15 1.48 14.16
N LEU A 343 19.87 1.71 13.90
CA LEU A 343 18.97 2.38 14.85
C LEU A 343 18.77 1.57 16.14
N ILE A 344 18.60 0.24 16.02
CA ILE A 344 18.51 -0.66 17.19
C ILE A 344 19.83 -0.67 17.99
N GLU A 345 20.98 -0.72 17.32
CA GLU A 345 22.30 -0.65 17.96
C GLU A 345 22.51 0.66 18.73
N HIS A 346 21.87 1.74 18.31
CA HIS A 346 21.89 3.04 18.98
C HIS A 346 20.74 3.22 19.99
N GLY A 347 20.02 2.15 20.33
CA GLY A 347 19.08 2.12 21.45
C GLY A 347 17.64 2.52 21.13
N CYS A 348 17.24 2.60 19.86
CA CYS A 348 15.83 2.75 19.50
C CYS A 348 15.02 1.53 20.01
N ASP A 349 13.85 1.77 20.61
CA ASP A 349 12.99 0.69 21.11
C ASP A 349 12.30 -0.05 19.95
N PRO A 350 12.55 -1.36 19.74
CA PRO A 350 11.88 -2.15 18.68
C PRO A 350 10.36 -2.30 18.89
N ALA A 351 9.84 -1.99 20.07
CA ALA A 351 8.41 -2.02 20.40
C ALA A 351 7.75 -0.63 20.39
N VAL A 352 8.46 0.42 19.95
CA VAL A 352 7.94 1.78 19.89
C VAL A 352 6.62 1.84 19.12
N ARG A 353 5.62 2.54 19.65
CA ARG A 353 4.32 2.68 18.99
C ARG A 353 4.18 4.03 18.35
N HIS A 354 3.69 4.04 17.12
CA HIS A 354 3.31 5.27 16.46
C HIS A 354 2.25 6.01 17.28
N PRO A 355 2.38 7.34 17.49
CA PRO A 355 1.53 8.08 18.41
C PRO A 355 0.05 8.05 18.00
N GLN A 356 -0.24 8.23 16.70
CA GLN A 356 -1.62 8.23 16.20
C GLN A 356 -2.13 6.84 15.79
N ARG A 357 -1.35 6.08 14.99
CA ARG A 357 -1.77 4.80 14.41
C ARG A 357 -1.54 3.58 15.32
N GLY A 358 -0.71 3.69 16.35
CA GLY A 358 -0.45 2.62 17.32
C GLY A 358 0.36 1.41 16.80
N ASN A 359 0.72 1.37 15.51
CA ASN A 359 1.54 0.31 14.92
C ASN A 359 3.00 0.40 15.39
N THR A 360 3.65 -0.77 15.44
CA THR A 360 5.07 -0.92 15.82
C THR A 360 5.96 -1.04 14.58
N PRO A 361 7.30 -0.91 14.70
CA PRO A 361 8.23 -1.12 13.59
C PRO A 361 7.99 -2.43 12.83
N ILE A 362 7.77 -3.54 13.54
CA ILE A 362 7.49 -4.85 12.92
C ILE A 362 6.13 -4.85 12.20
N GLY A 363 5.12 -4.18 12.76
CA GLY A 363 3.83 -3.99 12.10
C GLY A 363 3.94 -3.15 10.82
N ALA A 364 4.78 -2.10 10.83
CA ALA A 364 5.07 -1.29 9.65
C ALA A 364 5.77 -2.11 8.55
N ALA A 365 6.79 -2.89 8.90
CA ALA A 365 7.50 -3.76 7.96
C ALA A 365 6.61 -4.89 7.42
N GLN A 366 5.76 -5.49 8.27
CA GLN A 366 4.82 -6.54 7.87
C GLN A 366 3.76 -6.01 6.90
N TYR A 367 3.23 -4.82 7.19
CA TYR A 367 2.29 -4.15 6.30
C TYR A 367 2.90 -3.84 4.93
N ALA A 368 4.15 -3.36 4.92
CA ALA A 368 4.88 -3.03 3.71
C ALA A 368 5.50 -4.26 2.99
N GLY A 369 5.43 -5.45 3.59
CA GLY A 369 5.87 -6.71 2.97
C GLY A 369 7.37 -7.01 3.10
N TYR A 370 8.11 -6.35 3.99
CA TYR A 370 9.56 -6.54 4.15
C TYR A 370 9.91 -7.65 5.15
N THR A 371 9.86 -8.90 4.71
CA THR A 371 10.05 -10.09 5.56
C THR A 371 11.38 -10.10 6.32
N GLU A 372 12.49 -9.71 5.69
CA GLU A 372 13.81 -9.70 6.36
C GLU A 372 13.86 -8.70 7.53
N VAL A 373 13.18 -7.56 7.39
CA VAL A 373 13.04 -6.57 8.46
C VAL A 373 12.14 -7.11 9.58
N VAL A 374 11.04 -7.77 9.23
CA VAL A 374 10.16 -8.46 10.19
C VAL A 374 10.94 -9.50 10.99
N ASP A 375 11.75 -10.32 10.33
CA ASP A 375 12.58 -11.36 10.97
C ASP A 375 13.57 -10.75 11.94
N TYR A 376 14.29 -9.70 11.51
CA TYR A 376 15.25 -9.01 12.36
C TYR A 376 14.57 -8.39 13.58
N LEU A 377 13.49 -7.63 13.40
CA LEU A 377 12.78 -6.97 14.48
C LEU A 377 12.15 -7.97 15.47
N ALA A 378 11.65 -9.11 14.99
CA ALA A 378 11.11 -10.17 15.85
C ALA A 378 12.16 -10.72 16.84
N GLN A 379 13.43 -10.77 16.44
CA GLN A 379 14.51 -11.19 17.34
C GLN A 379 14.81 -10.16 18.44
N HIS A 380 14.60 -8.88 18.17
CA HIS A 380 14.99 -7.78 19.05
C HIS A 380 13.84 -7.24 19.91
N THR A 381 12.57 -7.43 19.50
CA THR A 381 11.42 -7.06 20.32
C THR A 381 11.11 -8.11 21.40
N HIS A 382 10.64 -7.64 22.55
CA HIS A 382 10.09 -8.46 23.62
C HIS A 382 8.54 -8.46 23.64
N CYS A 383 7.89 -7.73 22.72
CA CYS A 383 6.43 -7.69 22.61
C CYS A 383 5.92 -9.01 22.01
N VAL A 384 5.35 -9.90 22.84
CA VAL A 384 4.90 -11.22 22.35
C VAL A 384 3.76 -11.09 21.35
N LEU A 385 2.90 -10.09 21.51
CA LEU A 385 1.74 -9.86 20.63
C LEU A 385 2.18 -9.55 19.21
N ASP A 386 3.24 -8.75 19.04
CA ASP A 386 3.75 -8.41 17.72
C ASP A 386 4.43 -9.60 17.04
N VAL A 387 5.15 -10.43 17.81
CA VAL A 387 5.79 -11.66 17.32
C VAL A 387 4.74 -12.71 16.91
N ILE A 388 3.62 -12.79 17.63
CA ILE A 388 2.46 -13.63 17.26
C ILE A 388 1.84 -13.13 15.95
N ARG A 389 1.56 -11.83 15.84
CA ARG A 389 0.99 -11.21 14.61
C ARG A 389 1.91 -11.40 13.40
N ALA A 390 3.22 -11.39 13.61
CA ALA A 390 4.23 -11.67 12.60
C ALA A 390 4.40 -13.17 12.27
N GLY A 391 3.69 -14.06 12.99
CA GLY A 391 3.69 -15.49 12.70
C GLY A 391 4.95 -16.25 13.14
N LYS A 392 5.77 -15.69 14.05
CA LYS A 392 7.10 -16.24 14.38
C LYS A 392 7.05 -17.26 15.52
N LEU A 393 6.52 -18.47 15.23
CA LEU A 393 6.28 -19.54 16.21
C LEU A 393 7.46 -19.84 17.14
N GLU A 394 8.66 -20.00 16.59
CA GLU A 394 9.87 -20.32 17.36
C GLU A 394 10.21 -19.20 18.33
N ARG A 395 10.10 -17.94 17.89
CA ARG A 395 10.36 -16.79 18.74
C ARG A 395 9.27 -16.60 19.80
N VAL A 396 8.00 -16.87 19.48
CA VAL A 396 6.92 -16.89 20.48
C VAL A 396 7.22 -17.92 21.57
N THR A 397 7.64 -19.12 21.18
CA THR A 397 8.04 -20.17 22.13
C THR A 397 9.13 -19.68 23.06
N GLN A 398 10.21 -19.11 22.50
CA GLN A 398 11.32 -18.59 23.27
C GLN A 398 10.89 -17.48 24.25
N LEU A 399 10.08 -16.50 23.81
CA LEU A 399 9.60 -15.42 24.66
C LEU A 399 8.76 -15.91 25.83
N LEU A 400 7.92 -16.93 25.61
CA LEU A 400 7.09 -17.54 26.67
C LEU A 400 7.92 -18.40 27.62
N ASP A 401 8.99 -19.03 27.13
CA ASP A 401 9.92 -19.79 27.97
C ASP A 401 10.77 -18.84 28.84
N GLU A 402 11.16 -17.68 28.31
CA GLU A 402 11.85 -16.61 29.05
C GLU A 402 10.97 -15.97 30.12
N ASP A 403 9.71 -15.67 29.80
CA ASP A 403 8.73 -15.11 30.75
C ASP A 403 7.31 -15.59 30.44
N PRO A 404 6.79 -16.59 31.20
CA PRO A 404 5.45 -17.11 31.01
C PRO A 404 4.34 -16.08 31.22
N LYS A 405 4.58 -14.97 31.94
CA LYS A 405 3.58 -13.92 32.15
C LYS A 405 3.20 -13.19 30.86
N ARG A 406 4.06 -13.26 29.83
CA ARG A 406 3.77 -12.70 28.51
C ARG A 406 2.49 -13.28 27.90
N LEU A 407 2.09 -14.49 28.30
CA LEU A 407 0.83 -15.12 27.88
C LEU A 407 -0.42 -14.28 28.22
N HIS A 408 -0.33 -13.42 29.23
CA HIS A 408 -1.42 -12.56 29.69
C HIS A 408 -1.31 -11.11 29.19
N GLN A 409 -0.36 -10.81 28.28
CA GLN A 409 -0.27 -9.49 27.68
C GLN A 409 -1.50 -9.21 26.82
N THR A 410 -1.92 -7.94 26.83
CA THR A 410 -2.98 -7.42 25.98
C THR A 410 -2.51 -6.14 25.30
N ASP A 411 -3.10 -5.81 24.16
CA ASP A 411 -2.91 -4.50 23.55
C ASP A 411 -3.83 -3.43 24.18
N LYS A 412 -3.98 -2.29 23.50
CA LYS A 412 -4.76 -1.14 23.97
C LYS A 412 -6.27 -1.45 23.97
N GLU A 413 -6.76 -2.29 23.05
CA GLU A 413 -8.14 -2.77 23.03
C GLU A 413 -8.40 -3.89 24.06
N GLY A 414 -7.36 -4.40 24.71
CA GLY A 414 -7.45 -5.53 25.62
C GLY A 414 -7.45 -6.89 24.91
N ASP A 415 -7.08 -6.92 23.62
CA ASP A 415 -6.98 -8.15 22.86
C ASP A 415 -5.73 -8.92 23.31
N GLY A 416 -5.93 -10.16 23.75
CA GLY A 416 -4.87 -11.05 24.22
C GLY A 416 -4.20 -11.85 23.11
N VAL A 417 -3.31 -12.76 23.50
CA VAL A 417 -2.47 -13.56 22.59
C VAL A 417 -3.25 -14.36 21.53
N LEU A 418 -4.44 -14.90 21.85
CA LEU A 418 -5.27 -15.66 20.90
C LEU A 418 -5.99 -14.77 19.88
N ALA A 419 -6.33 -13.54 20.26
CA ALA A 419 -6.94 -12.57 19.34
C ALA A 419 -5.91 -12.02 18.33
N CYS A 420 -4.62 -12.15 18.64
CA CYS A 420 -3.51 -11.69 17.80
C CYS A 420 -3.07 -12.69 16.72
N LEU A 421 -3.74 -13.85 16.57
CA LEU A 421 -3.31 -14.87 15.61
C LEU A 421 -3.29 -14.32 14.17
N PRO A 422 -2.26 -14.67 13.38
CA PRO A 422 -2.12 -14.16 12.02
C PRO A 422 -3.22 -14.69 11.10
N PRO A 423 -3.47 -14.02 9.97
CA PRO A 423 -4.56 -14.39 9.10
C PRO A 423 -4.31 -15.65 8.26
N ASP A 424 -3.16 -16.29 8.28
CA ASP A 424 -2.93 -17.55 7.55
C ASP A 424 -3.23 -18.74 8.47
N PRO A 425 -4.23 -19.61 8.18
CA PRO A 425 -4.52 -20.80 8.98
C PRO A 425 -3.33 -21.74 9.19
N ALA A 426 -2.42 -21.86 8.21
CA ALA A 426 -1.25 -22.72 8.31
C ALA A 426 -0.25 -22.21 9.36
N ILE A 427 -0.21 -20.88 9.57
CA ILE A 427 0.63 -20.22 10.58
C ILE A 427 -0.13 -20.11 11.91
N ALA A 428 -1.43 -19.80 11.87
CA ALA A 428 -2.27 -19.61 13.05
C ALA A 428 -2.48 -20.91 13.83
N ALA A 429 -2.66 -22.05 13.15
CA ALA A 429 -2.92 -23.33 13.80
C ALA A 429 -1.83 -23.76 14.81
N PRO A 430 -0.53 -23.81 14.44
CA PRO A 430 0.51 -24.18 15.40
C PRO A 430 0.69 -23.14 16.50
N LEU A 431 0.50 -21.85 16.22
CA LEU A 431 0.52 -20.80 17.25
C LEU A 431 -0.62 -20.95 18.26
N ALA A 432 -1.85 -21.18 17.79
CA ALA A 432 -3.01 -21.40 18.64
C ALA A 432 -2.80 -22.64 19.53
N SER A 433 -2.31 -23.74 18.95
CA SER A 433 -1.99 -24.97 19.69
C SER A 433 -0.94 -24.72 20.77
N LEU A 434 0.14 -24.01 20.45
CA LEU A 434 1.15 -23.60 21.44
C LEU A 434 0.51 -22.78 22.57
N LEU A 435 -0.18 -21.69 22.24
CA LEU A 435 -0.76 -20.78 23.23
C LEU A 435 -1.76 -21.48 24.16
N LEU A 436 -2.65 -22.30 23.61
CA LEU A 436 -3.61 -23.09 24.39
C LEU A 436 -2.91 -24.13 25.27
N SER A 437 -1.88 -24.81 24.76
CA SER A 437 -1.09 -25.78 25.55
C SER A 437 -0.35 -25.12 26.73
N ARG A 438 -0.02 -23.81 26.60
CA ARG A 438 0.58 -22.99 27.66
C ARG A 438 -0.45 -22.35 28.60
N GLY A 439 -1.74 -22.57 28.36
CA GLY A 439 -2.82 -22.11 29.24
C GLY A 439 -3.46 -20.77 28.86
N ALA A 440 -3.36 -20.34 27.59
CA ALA A 440 -4.13 -19.18 27.12
C ALA A 440 -5.63 -19.46 27.27
N ASP A 441 -6.38 -18.51 27.83
CA ASP A 441 -7.83 -18.64 28.00
C ASP A 441 -8.58 -18.23 26.72
N PRO A 442 -9.23 -19.15 26.00
CA PRO A 442 -9.99 -18.81 24.79
C PRO A 442 -11.28 -18.02 25.09
N LYS A 443 -11.72 -17.99 26.35
CA LYS A 443 -12.90 -17.24 26.80
C LYS A 443 -12.55 -15.86 27.35
N ALA A 444 -11.27 -15.49 27.36
CA ALA A 444 -10.83 -14.16 27.75
C ALA A 444 -11.52 -13.12 26.86
N LYS A 445 -12.05 -12.06 27.50
CA LYS A 445 -12.74 -10.97 26.83
C LYS A 445 -11.89 -9.72 26.84
N ASN A 446 -11.86 -9.03 25.71
CA ASN A 446 -11.25 -7.72 25.60
C ASN A 446 -12.11 -6.62 26.27
N THR A 447 -11.68 -5.36 26.16
CA THR A 447 -12.40 -4.22 26.76
C THR A 447 -13.81 -4.02 26.19
N ASN A 448 -14.07 -4.53 24.99
CA ASN A 448 -15.38 -4.50 24.32
C ASN A 448 -16.25 -5.74 24.61
N GLY A 449 -15.80 -6.63 25.50
CA GLY A 449 -16.53 -7.84 25.88
C GLY A 449 -16.51 -8.96 24.83
N LYS A 450 -15.62 -8.89 23.84
CA LYS A 450 -15.45 -9.86 22.74
C LYS A 450 -14.34 -10.86 23.05
N THR A 451 -14.56 -12.14 22.74
CA THR A 451 -13.50 -13.17 22.75
C THR A 451 -12.73 -13.18 21.43
N ALA A 452 -11.61 -13.92 21.37
CA ALA A 452 -10.90 -14.16 20.11
C ALA A 452 -11.81 -14.80 19.05
N GLU A 453 -12.67 -15.74 19.45
CA GLU A 453 -13.68 -16.34 18.56
C GLU A 453 -14.66 -15.30 18.01
N ASP A 454 -15.21 -14.42 18.86
CA ASP A 454 -16.14 -13.37 18.43
C ASP A 454 -15.49 -12.44 17.38
N LEU A 455 -14.22 -12.08 17.60
CA LEU A 455 -13.45 -11.24 16.69
C LEU A 455 -13.26 -11.93 15.34
N PHE A 456 -12.77 -13.19 15.32
CA PHE A 456 -12.59 -13.93 14.08
C PHE A 456 -13.91 -14.16 13.34
N LEU A 457 -15.01 -14.45 14.03
CA LEU A 457 -16.33 -14.55 13.41
C LEU A 457 -16.76 -13.23 12.76
N SER A 458 -16.55 -12.10 13.44
CA SER A 458 -16.85 -10.77 12.90
C SER A 458 -16.03 -10.42 11.65
N TRP A 459 -14.82 -10.97 11.54
CA TRP A 459 -13.94 -10.83 10.37
C TRP A 459 -14.18 -11.90 9.29
N GLY A 460 -15.14 -12.81 9.49
CA GLY A 460 -15.43 -13.91 8.56
C GLY A 460 -14.36 -15.03 8.56
N ARG A 461 -13.56 -15.16 9.62
CA ARG A 461 -12.43 -16.09 9.76
C ARG A 461 -12.81 -17.41 10.42
N ARG A 462 -13.83 -18.09 9.88
CA ARG A 462 -14.29 -19.41 10.36
C ARG A 462 -13.18 -20.48 10.29
N ASP A 463 -12.25 -20.32 9.37
CA ASP A 463 -11.06 -21.14 9.20
C ASP A 463 -10.06 -21.04 10.37
N ILE A 464 -10.03 -19.91 11.09
CA ILE A 464 -9.24 -19.73 12.31
C ILE A 464 -10.04 -20.06 13.57
N VAL A 465 -11.36 -19.79 13.60
CA VAL A 465 -12.25 -20.04 14.75
C VAL A 465 -12.07 -21.45 15.31
N LYS A 466 -11.95 -22.46 14.44
CA LYS A 466 -11.75 -23.87 14.85
C LYS A 466 -10.48 -24.13 15.68
N PHE A 467 -9.52 -23.20 15.70
CA PHE A 467 -8.29 -23.30 16.48
C PHE A 467 -8.38 -22.60 17.85
N VAL A 468 -9.36 -21.73 18.04
CA VAL A 468 -9.53 -20.95 19.28
C VAL A 468 -10.83 -21.26 20.03
N ALA A 469 -11.81 -21.85 19.36
CA ALA A 469 -13.03 -22.35 19.98
C ALA A 469 -12.76 -23.64 20.76
N LEU A 470 -13.40 -23.78 21.92
CA LEU A 470 -13.42 -25.00 22.74
C LEU A 470 -14.75 -25.72 22.62
#